data_AF-A0AAN8FLK7-F1
#
_entry.id   AF-A0AAN8FLK7-F1
#
_cell.length_a   1.000
_cell.length_b   1.000
_cell.length_c   1.000
_cell.angle_alpha   90.00
_cell.angle_beta   90.00
_cell.angle_gamma   90.00
#
_symmetry.space_group_name_H-M   'P 1'
#
loop_
_entity.id
_entity.type
_entity.pdbx_description
1 polymer ?
#
loop_
_entity_poly.entity_id
_entity_poly.type
_entity_poly.pdbx_seq_one_letter_code
_entity_poly.pdbx_strand_id
1 'polypeptide(L)'
;MTRLCLFLLTSSLLLYSVPHFLCSKADVEVDKKCKVHRSPPVHHVMDQVCLLCHEMFSHEVPNLRADCRANCFRNDLFPKCIAMFSTRKN
;
A
#
# COMPACT_ATOMS: atom_id res chain seq x y z
N MET A 1 3.25 19.33 -27.28
CA MET A 1 3.67 18.38 -28.33
C MET A 1 3.48 16.96 -27.80
N THR A 2 2.29 16.42 -28.08
CA THR A 2 1.91 15.00 -28.27
C THR A 2 2.70 13.90 -27.54
N ARG A 3 2.04 13.24 -26.57
CA ARG A 3 2.24 11.79 -26.32
C ARG A 3 1.08 11.05 -26.98
N LEU A 4 1.40 10.23 -27.97
CA LEU A 4 0.49 9.39 -28.75
C LEU A 4 -0.31 8.46 -27.82
N CYS A 5 -1.61 8.67 -27.69
CA CYS A 5 -2.56 7.66 -27.23
C CYS A 5 -2.95 6.81 -28.44
N LEU A 6 -2.27 5.69 -28.66
CA LEU A 6 -2.74 4.67 -29.60
C LEU A 6 -3.93 3.95 -28.96
N PHE A 7 -5.14 4.49 -29.15
CA PHE A 7 -6.38 3.72 -29.01
C PHE A 7 -6.55 2.91 -30.30
N LEU A 8 -6.09 1.67 -30.32
CA LEU A 8 -6.53 0.73 -31.33
C LEU A 8 -7.99 0.39 -31.04
N LEU A 9 -8.87 1.08 -31.77
CA LEU A 9 -10.31 0.81 -31.88
C LEU A 9 -10.50 -0.56 -32.57
N THR A 10 -10.26 -1.66 -31.87
CA THR A 10 -10.81 -2.95 -32.29
C THR A 10 -12.17 -3.13 -31.64
N SER A 11 -13.16 -2.63 -32.36
CA SER A 11 -14.57 -3.03 -32.24
C SER A 11 -14.67 -4.55 -32.26
N SER A 12 -15.17 -5.13 -31.17
CA SER A 12 -15.98 -6.35 -31.15
C SER A 12 -16.55 -6.52 -29.75
N LEU A 13 -17.87 -6.39 -29.64
CA LEU A 13 -18.64 -6.56 -28.43
C LEU A 13 -18.43 -7.95 -27.82
N LEU A 14 -17.58 -8.05 -26.80
CA LEU A 14 -17.60 -9.12 -25.81
C LEU A 14 -17.14 -8.54 -24.47
N LEU A 15 -18.11 -8.20 -23.61
CA LEU A 15 -18.24 -8.54 -22.19
C LEU A 15 -16.98 -8.92 -21.36
N TYR A 16 -15.83 -8.31 -21.59
CA TYR A 16 -14.72 -8.35 -20.66
C TYR A 16 -14.77 -7.07 -19.86
N SER A 17 -15.26 -7.18 -18.63
CA SER A 17 -15.02 -6.25 -17.55
C SER A 17 -13.51 -6.06 -17.39
N VAL A 18 -12.93 -5.18 -18.21
CA VAL A 18 -11.61 -4.64 -17.95
C VAL A 18 -11.75 -3.92 -16.62
N PRO A 19 -11.06 -4.35 -15.56
CA PRO A 19 -11.11 -3.63 -14.31
C PRO A 19 -10.61 -2.23 -14.65
N HIS A 20 -11.46 -1.22 -14.48
CA HIS A 20 -11.00 0.14 -14.33
C HIS A 20 -10.08 0.12 -13.11
N PHE A 21 -8.81 -0.15 -13.35
CA PHE A 21 -7.73 0.12 -12.42
C PHE A 21 -7.68 1.66 -12.37
N LEU A 22 -8.62 2.24 -11.61
CA LEU A 22 -8.55 3.58 -11.07
C LEU A 22 -7.33 3.57 -10.15
N CYS A 23 -6.15 3.65 -10.76
CA CYS A 23 -4.96 4.13 -10.10
C CYS A 23 -5.25 5.58 -9.77
N SER A 24 -5.99 5.78 -8.68
CA SER A 24 -6.31 7.06 -8.14
C SER A 24 -4.97 7.73 -7.85
N LYS A 25 -4.67 8.82 -8.56
CA LYS A 25 -3.53 9.69 -8.25
C LYS A 25 -3.69 10.42 -6.90
N ALA A 26 -4.61 9.99 -6.05
CA ALA A 26 -4.91 10.62 -4.76
C ALA A 26 -3.86 10.30 -3.67
N ASP A 27 -2.88 9.43 -3.93
CA ASP A 27 -1.85 9.08 -2.95
C ASP A 27 -0.49 9.77 -3.18
N VAL A 28 -0.36 10.67 -4.17
CA VAL A 28 0.96 11.19 -4.57
C VAL A 28 1.36 12.49 -3.83
N GLU A 29 0.42 13.21 -3.20
CA GLU A 29 0.74 14.48 -2.51
C GLU A 29 0.98 14.34 -1.00
N VAL A 30 0.41 13.34 -0.34
CA VAL A 30 0.72 13.07 1.09
C VAL A 30 2.13 12.45 1.25
N ASP A 31 2.66 11.89 0.16
CA ASP A 31 3.86 11.06 0.13
C ASP A 31 5.19 11.82 0.23
N LYS A 32 5.20 13.12 -0.10
CA LYS A 32 6.44 13.92 -0.13
C LYS A 32 6.95 14.36 1.25
N LYS A 33 6.18 14.15 2.32
CA LYS A 33 6.54 14.62 3.69
C LYS A 33 7.02 13.51 4.63
N CYS A 34 6.83 12.24 4.29
CA CYS A 34 7.23 11.14 5.15
C CYS A 34 8.74 10.90 5.07
N LYS A 35 9.45 10.97 6.22
CA LYS A 35 10.91 10.71 6.28
C LYS A 35 11.27 9.30 5.80
N VAL A 36 10.36 8.33 6.01
CA VAL A 36 10.56 6.92 5.64
C VAL A 36 10.73 6.72 4.13
N HIS A 37 10.08 7.55 3.29
CA HIS A 37 10.20 7.45 1.83
C HIS A 37 11.53 7.96 1.29
N ARG A 38 12.32 8.66 2.12
CA ARG A 38 13.72 9.02 1.79
C ARG A 38 14.64 7.79 1.76
N SER A 39 14.22 6.70 2.38
CA SER A 39 14.93 5.42 2.36
C SER A 39 14.00 4.32 1.87
N PRO A 40 13.98 4.03 0.54
CA PRO A 40 13.15 2.97 -0.02
C PRO A 40 13.30 1.60 0.66
N PRO A 41 14.51 1.17 1.09
CA PRO A 41 14.65 -0.09 1.83
C PRO A 41 13.92 -0.09 3.18
N VAL A 42 13.97 1.02 3.93
CA VAL A 42 13.27 1.11 5.22
C VAL A 42 11.76 1.11 5.01
N HIS A 43 11.26 1.88 4.04
CA HIS A 43 9.84 1.86 3.69
C HIS A 43 9.37 0.44 3.32
N HIS A 44 10.15 -0.28 2.50
CA HIS A 44 9.83 -1.65 2.10
C HIS A 44 9.72 -2.57 3.32
N VAL A 45 10.69 -2.54 4.24
CA VAL A 45 10.64 -3.36 5.47
C VAL A 45 9.39 -3.02 6.31
N MET A 46 9.07 -1.73 6.47
CA MET A 46 7.90 -1.31 7.23
C MET A 46 6.58 -1.75 6.58
N ASP A 47 6.47 -1.68 5.24
CA ASP A 47 5.30 -2.20 4.52
C ASP A 47 5.17 -3.73 4.66
N GLN A 48 6.29 -4.47 4.62
CA GLN A 48 6.28 -5.92 4.83
C GLN A 48 5.78 -6.30 6.22
N VAL A 49 6.18 -5.56 7.27
CA VAL A 49 5.62 -5.76 8.62
C VAL A 49 4.10 -5.57 8.63
N CYS A 50 3.60 -4.50 8.01
CA CYS A 50 2.16 -4.26 7.91
C CYS A 50 1.42 -5.34 7.11
N LEU A 51 2.03 -5.86 6.04
CA LEU A 51 1.46 -6.94 5.23
C LEU A 51 1.33 -8.24 6.02
N LEU A 52 2.41 -8.68 6.67
CA LEU A 52 2.40 -9.90 7.47
C LEU A 52 1.42 -9.80 8.65
N CYS A 53 1.38 -8.63 9.30
CA CYS A 53 0.40 -8.36 10.35
C CYS A 53 -1.04 -8.46 9.83
N HIS A 54 -1.32 -7.89 8.65
CA HIS A 54 -2.63 -8.01 8.02
C HIS A 54 -2.98 -9.46 7.66
N GLU A 55 -2.05 -10.25 7.13
CA GLU A 55 -2.28 -11.67 6.82
C GLU A 55 -2.78 -12.42 8.06
N MET A 56 -2.13 -12.20 9.21
CA MET A 56 -2.47 -12.87 10.47
C MET A 56 -3.81 -12.40 11.08
N PHE A 57 -4.10 -11.10 11.03
CA PHE A 57 -5.25 -10.50 11.74
C PHE A 57 -6.35 -9.96 10.82
N SER A 58 -6.34 -10.33 9.54
CA SER A 58 -7.31 -9.87 8.53
C SER A 58 -8.77 -10.16 8.91
N HIS A 59 -9.00 -11.23 9.68
CA HIS A 59 -10.32 -11.62 10.16
C HIS A 59 -10.87 -10.71 11.26
N GLU A 60 -10.01 -10.10 12.08
CA GLU A 60 -10.39 -9.14 13.12
C GLU A 60 -10.40 -7.71 12.58
N VAL A 61 -9.40 -7.36 11.76
CA VAL A 61 -9.20 -6.01 11.23
C VAL A 61 -8.92 -6.10 9.72
N PRO A 62 -9.97 -6.07 8.87
CA PRO A 62 -9.85 -6.26 7.42
C PRO A 62 -8.95 -5.24 6.72
N ASN A 63 -8.86 -4.00 7.23
CA ASN A 63 -8.07 -2.94 6.62
C ASN A 63 -6.72 -2.71 7.30
N LEU A 64 -6.26 -3.66 8.11
CA LEU A 64 -5.08 -3.50 8.99
C LEU A 64 -3.83 -3.01 8.24
N ARG A 65 -3.59 -3.48 7.00
CA ARG A 65 -2.44 -3.05 6.22
C ARG A 65 -2.50 -1.56 5.88
N ALA A 66 -3.66 -1.06 5.46
CA ALA A 66 -3.84 0.35 5.13
C ALA A 66 -3.70 1.24 6.37
N ASP A 67 -4.34 0.84 7.46
CA ASP A 67 -4.31 1.57 8.73
C ASP A 67 -2.89 1.57 9.34
N CYS A 68 -2.14 0.48 9.21
CA CYS A 68 -0.76 0.37 9.64
C CYS A 68 0.18 1.32 8.88
N ARG A 69 -0.05 1.54 7.57
CA ARG A 69 0.75 2.47 6.74
C ARG A 69 0.37 3.94 6.94
N ALA A 70 -0.80 4.20 7.51
CA ALA A 70 -1.32 5.56 7.68
C ALA A 70 -0.36 6.44 8.49
N ASN A 71 -0.40 7.75 8.21
CA ASN A 71 0.39 8.77 8.92
C ASN A 71 1.90 8.47 8.95
N CYS A 72 2.47 7.96 7.86
CA CYS A 72 3.89 7.59 7.78
C CYS A 72 4.29 6.55 8.84
N PHE A 73 3.44 5.54 9.09
CA PHE A 73 3.60 4.54 10.16
C PHE A 73 3.61 5.12 11.59
N ARG A 74 3.19 6.39 11.77
CA ARG A 74 3.07 7.04 13.09
C ARG A 74 1.66 6.87 13.62
N ASN A 75 1.36 5.65 14.01
CA ASN A 75 0.08 5.23 14.58
C ASN A 75 0.33 4.14 15.63
N ASP A 76 -0.71 3.73 16.34
CA ASP A 76 -0.60 2.71 17.39
C ASP A 76 -0.54 1.28 16.86
N LEU A 77 -0.77 1.06 15.56
CA LEU A 77 -0.82 -0.26 14.94
C LEU A 77 0.57 -0.76 14.57
N PHE A 78 1.41 0.10 13.96
CA PHE A 78 2.75 -0.29 13.55
C PHE A 78 3.61 -0.83 14.71
N PRO A 79 3.68 -0.18 15.89
CA PRO A 79 4.39 -0.71 17.06
C PRO A 79 3.85 -2.06 17.55
N LYS A 80 2.53 -2.27 17.48
CA LYS A 80 1.90 -3.55 17.86
C LYS A 80 2.29 -4.66 16.89
N CYS A 81 2.25 -4.36 15.58
CA CYS A 81 2.64 -5.31 14.54
C CYS A 81 4.13 -5.68 14.64
N ILE A 82 5.03 -4.71 14.81
CA ILE A 82 6.47 -5.02 14.91
C ILE A 82 6.84 -5.75 16.21
N ALA A 83 6.10 -5.51 17.30
CA ALA A 83 6.32 -6.18 18.58
C ALA A 83 6.12 -7.71 18.47
N MET A 84 5.24 -8.17 17.59
CA MET A 84 5.03 -9.61 17.34
C MET A 84 6.26 -10.29 16.73
N PHE A 85 7.07 -9.54 15.97
CA PHE A 85 8.31 -10.04 15.37
C PHE A 85 9.55 -9.78 16.24
N SER A 86 9.39 -9.05 17.35
CA SER A 86 10.48 -8.78 18.28
C SER A 86 10.68 -9.96 19.24
N THR A 87 11.90 -10.46 19.34
CA THR A 87 12.25 -11.39 20.41
C THR A 87 12.32 -10.59 21.72
N ARG A 88 11.58 -11.01 22.75
CA ARG A 88 11.78 -10.44 24.10
C ARG A 88 13.21 -10.75 24.51
N LYS A 89 14.06 -9.73 24.63
CA LYS A 89 15.33 -9.85 25.36
C LYS A 89 14.95 -10.09 26.83
N ASN A 90 15.15 -11.32 27.29
CA ASN A 90 15.16 -11.67 28.70
C ASN A 90 16.56 -11.45 29.26
#